data_AF-A0A6L3ZZS0-F1
#
_entry.id   AF-A0A6L3ZZS0-F1
#
_cell.length_a   1.000
_cell.length_b   1.000
_cell.length_c   1.000
_cell.angle_alpha   90.00
_cell.angle_beta   90.00
_cell.angle_gamma   90.00
#
_symmetry.space_group_name_H-M   'P 1'
#
loop_
_entity.id
_entity.type
_entity.pdbx_description
1 polymer ?
#
loop_
_entity_poly.entity_id
_entity_poly.type
_entity_poly.pdbx_seq_one_letter_code
_entity_poly.pdbx_strand_id
1 'polypeptide(L)'
;MLRPTPMRVLITVMVLGLTLSGLAVSPVFSDDPLQRIETDNPLVQVDGNWSSQTAAGASGGSYSFSSGSPDDVLTLAFDGSALTVIYVTGPQLGILALEVDGTVLRTIITTSDTVQYSQAAEFDYLAGGSHVLRLYASGGMIAVDAILATPAPSADATAAVTTAGEDGPTVRGYDTLAALGELDSTIGPAMTLYRSFADTTASGDYWRQGVNYLANVMG
;
A
#
# COMPACT_ATOMS: atom_id res chain seq x y z
N MET A 1 -36.21 -58.84 45.92
CA MET A 1 -35.45 -57.68 45.37
C MET A 1 -34.47 -58.22 44.33
N LEU A 2 -34.79 -58.11 43.04
CA LEU A 2 -33.87 -58.48 41.94
C LEU A 2 -33.10 -57.23 41.50
N ARG A 3 -31.77 -57.32 41.38
CA ARG A 3 -30.94 -56.27 40.79
C ARG A 3 -30.91 -56.44 39.27
N PRO A 4 -31.10 -55.37 38.47
CA PRO A 4 -30.98 -55.48 37.01
C PRO A 4 -29.50 -55.56 36.60
N THR A 5 -29.20 -56.50 35.69
CA THR A 5 -27.89 -56.58 35.00
C THR A 5 -27.81 -55.51 33.91
N PRO A 6 -26.72 -54.75 33.79
CA PRO A 6 -26.57 -53.79 32.70
C PRO A 6 -26.24 -54.52 31.38
N MET A 7 -27.06 -54.26 30.36
CA MET A 7 -26.87 -54.71 28.98
C MET A 7 -25.69 -53.94 28.38
N ARG A 8 -24.62 -54.63 27.97
CA ARG A 8 -23.48 -54.03 27.27
C ARG A 8 -23.82 -53.88 25.80
N VAL A 9 -24.05 -52.66 25.34
CA VAL A 9 -24.13 -52.33 23.91
C VAL A 9 -22.70 -52.18 23.41
N LEU A 10 -22.28 -53.05 22.48
CA LEU A 10 -20.99 -52.93 21.80
C LEU A 10 -21.22 -52.09 20.53
N ILE A 11 -20.88 -50.80 20.57
CA ILE A 11 -20.90 -49.93 19.39
C ILE A 11 -19.55 -50.10 18.69
N THR A 12 -19.54 -50.84 17.58
CA THR A 12 -18.39 -50.88 16.69
C THR A 12 -18.34 -49.57 15.90
N VAL A 13 -17.43 -48.67 16.28
CA VAL A 13 -17.12 -47.48 15.49
C VAL A 13 -16.22 -47.92 14.33
N MET A 14 -16.78 -48.02 13.13
CA MET A 14 -15.99 -48.13 11.91
C MET A 14 -15.47 -46.72 11.59
N VAL A 15 -14.25 -46.41 12.01
CA VAL A 15 -13.55 -45.18 11.60
C VAL A 15 -13.21 -45.32 10.14
N LEU A 16 -14.04 -44.76 9.26
CA LEU A 16 -13.73 -44.62 7.85
C LEU A 16 -12.70 -43.49 7.73
N GLY A 17 -11.42 -43.88 7.63
CA GLY A 17 -10.31 -42.95 7.40
C GLY A 17 -10.42 -42.31 6.02
N LEU A 18 -11.12 -41.19 5.91
CA LEU A 18 -10.93 -40.21 4.85
C LEU A 18 -9.76 -39.33 5.28
N THR A 19 -8.55 -39.69 4.87
CA THR A 19 -7.45 -38.72 4.89
C THR A 19 -7.78 -37.69 3.82
N LEU A 20 -8.30 -36.54 4.23
CA LEU A 20 -8.22 -35.35 3.39
C LEU A 20 -6.72 -35.05 3.31
N SER A 21 -6.08 -35.44 2.21
CA SER A 21 -4.72 -35.01 1.90
C SER A 21 -4.76 -33.52 1.62
N GLY A 22 -4.88 -32.72 2.67
CA GLY A 22 -4.65 -31.29 2.61
C GLY A 22 -3.19 -31.11 2.24
N LEU A 23 -2.95 -30.52 1.07
CA LEU A 23 -1.64 -29.95 0.77
C LEU A 23 -1.33 -28.98 1.91
N ALA A 24 -0.40 -29.34 2.78
CA ALA A 24 0.25 -28.35 3.61
C ALA A 24 1.02 -27.46 2.65
N VAL A 25 0.41 -26.32 2.26
CA VAL A 25 1.19 -25.22 1.70
C VAL A 25 2.01 -24.73 2.88
N SER A 26 3.26 -25.19 2.98
CA SER A 26 4.22 -24.53 3.85
C SER A 26 4.21 -23.06 3.46
N PRO A 27 4.09 -22.11 4.39
CA PRO A 27 4.26 -20.71 4.05
C PRO A 27 5.62 -20.59 3.38
N VAL A 28 5.62 -20.19 2.10
CA VAL A 28 6.85 -19.77 1.46
C VAL A 28 7.12 -18.41 2.07
N PHE A 29 8.00 -18.38 3.07
CA PHE A 29 8.63 -17.13 3.48
C PHE A 29 9.46 -16.71 2.27
N SER A 30 8.96 -15.76 1.48
CA SER A 30 9.76 -15.13 0.44
C SER A 30 10.91 -14.42 1.15
N ASP A 31 12.12 -14.99 1.06
CA ASP A 31 13.37 -14.45 1.60
C ASP A 31 13.92 -13.30 0.72
N ASP A 32 13.03 -12.64 -0.03
CA ASP A 32 13.39 -11.51 -0.87
C ASP A 32 13.61 -10.30 0.06
N PRO A 33 14.79 -9.65 0.03
CA PRO A 33 15.06 -8.54 0.94
C PRO A 33 14.03 -7.43 0.74
N LEU A 34 13.47 -6.95 1.85
CA LEU A 34 12.54 -5.82 1.82
C LEU A 34 13.21 -4.60 1.16
N GLN A 35 12.54 -4.03 0.18
CA GLN A 35 13.01 -2.84 -0.52
C GLN A 35 12.50 -1.60 0.18
N ARG A 36 13.34 -0.57 0.32
CA ARG A 36 12.88 0.74 0.78
C ARG A 36 12.14 1.46 -0.35
N ILE A 37 10.94 1.91 -0.04
CA ILE A 37 10.02 2.64 -0.91
C ILE A 37 9.73 3.95 -0.21
N GLU A 38 10.29 5.05 -0.73
CA GLU A 38 10.02 6.40 -0.20
C GLU A 38 8.55 6.77 -0.44
N THR A 39 7.99 7.64 0.40
CA THR A 39 6.57 8.01 0.29
C THR A 39 6.21 8.81 -0.97
N ASP A 40 7.19 9.36 -1.68
CA ASP A 40 7.02 10.02 -2.98
C ASP A 40 7.21 9.05 -4.18
N ASN A 41 7.48 7.78 -3.92
CA ASN A 41 7.60 6.75 -4.94
C ASN A 41 6.24 6.50 -5.61
N PRO A 42 6.15 6.36 -6.95
CA PRO A 42 4.89 6.14 -7.67
C PRO A 42 4.17 4.83 -7.31
N LEU A 43 4.82 3.89 -6.60
CA LEU A 43 4.17 2.70 -6.05
C LEU A 43 3.27 3.02 -4.84
N VAL A 44 3.49 4.16 -4.18
CA VAL A 44 2.67 4.64 -3.07
C VAL A 44 1.55 5.52 -3.64
N GLN A 45 0.31 5.06 -3.51
CA GLN A 45 -0.86 5.86 -3.84
C GLN A 45 -1.13 6.84 -2.70
N VAL A 46 -1.40 8.09 -3.06
CA VAL A 46 -1.60 9.20 -2.13
C VAL A 46 -3.00 9.74 -2.31
N ASP A 47 -3.82 9.58 -1.28
CA ASP A 47 -5.15 10.18 -1.18
C ASP A 47 -5.16 11.29 -0.12
N GLY A 48 -5.99 12.31 -0.33
CA GLY A 48 -6.11 13.45 0.56
C GLY A 48 -4.95 14.44 0.46
N ASN A 49 -4.67 15.14 1.57
CA ASN A 49 -3.69 16.22 1.61
C ASN A 49 -2.43 15.81 2.37
N TRP A 50 -1.40 15.46 1.60
CA TRP A 50 -0.05 15.22 2.10
C TRP A 50 0.90 16.34 1.68
N SER A 51 1.87 16.63 2.52
CA SER A 51 2.93 17.61 2.27
C SER A 51 4.28 16.98 2.54
N SER A 52 5.31 17.42 1.83
CA SER A 52 6.69 16.94 2.02
C SER A 52 7.49 17.93 2.87
N GLN A 53 8.28 17.40 3.80
CA GLN A 53 9.20 18.16 4.63
C GLN A 53 10.63 17.68 4.39
N THR A 54 11.49 18.56 3.88
CA THR A 54 12.93 18.29 3.76
C THR A 54 13.55 18.18 5.16
N ALA A 55 14.28 17.10 5.39
CA ALA A 55 14.99 16.82 6.63
C ALA A 55 16.15 15.85 6.37
N ALA A 56 17.37 16.21 6.76
CA ALA A 56 18.55 15.35 6.57
C ALA A 56 18.49 14.03 7.37
N GLY A 57 17.62 13.95 8.39
CA GLY A 57 17.40 12.73 9.17
C GLY A 57 16.41 11.75 8.54
N ALA A 58 15.65 12.17 7.53
CA ALA A 58 14.71 11.33 6.79
C ALA A 58 15.43 10.55 5.67
N SER A 59 14.94 9.36 5.34
CA SER A 59 15.40 8.69 4.11
C SER A 59 15.05 9.53 2.88
N GLY A 60 15.88 9.44 1.84
CA GLY A 60 15.74 10.29 0.65
C GLY A 60 15.92 11.81 0.89
N GLY A 61 16.11 12.27 2.13
CA GLY A 61 16.21 13.68 2.51
C GLY A 61 14.87 14.38 2.78
N SER A 62 13.74 13.67 2.77
CA SER A 62 12.43 14.23 3.10
C SER A 62 11.44 13.16 3.55
N TYR A 63 10.47 13.55 4.39
CA TYR A 63 9.33 12.71 4.77
C TYR A 63 8.01 13.36 4.37
N SER A 64 6.95 12.57 4.26
CA SER A 64 5.58 13.04 4.00
C SER A 64 4.81 13.20 5.31
N PHE A 65 4.01 14.26 5.45
CA PHE A 65 3.12 14.46 6.59
C PHE A 65 1.70 14.82 6.14
N SER A 66 0.70 14.35 6.89
CA SER A 66 -0.72 14.54 6.55
C SER A 66 -1.26 15.88 7.07
N SER A 67 -2.49 16.24 6.70
CA SER A 67 -3.22 17.33 7.37
C SER A 67 -3.80 16.92 8.73
N GLY A 68 -3.78 15.61 9.04
CA GLY A 68 -4.41 15.00 10.21
C GLY A 68 -5.82 14.48 9.96
N SER A 69 -6.31 14.55 8.72
CA SER A 69 -7.57 13.93 8.31
C SER A 69 -7.42 12.40 8.20
N PRO A 70 -8.42 11.59 8.59
CA PRO A 70 -8.42 10.15 8.31
C PRO A 70 -8.55 9.83 6.81
N ASP A 71 -8.96 10.81 5.99
CA ASP A 71 -9.03 10.68 4.53
C ASP A 71 -7.66 10.91 3.85
N ASP A 72 -6.64 11.35 4.60
CA ASP A 72 -5.27 11.44 4.12
C ASP A 72 -4.63 10.05 4.24
N VAL A 73 -4.61 9.29 3.14
CA VAL A 73 -4.19 7.89 3.13
C VAL A 73 -2.99 7.68 2.21
N LEU A 74 -1.96 6.99 2.71
CA LEU A 74 -0.94 6.36 1.86
C LEU A 74 -1.28 4.87 1.70
N THR A 75 -1.34 4.40 0.46
CA THR A 75 -1.67 3.01 0.13
C THR A 75 -0.53 2.36 -0.65
N LEU A 76 -0.12 1.16 -0.25
CA LEU A 76 0.89 0.35 -0.94
C LEU A 76 0.42 -1.10 -1.05
N ALA A 77 0.41 -1.64 -2.27
CA ALA A 77 0.29 -3.08 -2.49
C ALA A 77 1.67 -3.75 -2.39
N PHE A 78 1.75 -4.84 -1.63
CA PHE A 78 3.00 -5.58 -1.43
C PHE A 78 2.75 -7.09 -1.41
N ASP A 79 3.79 -7.86 -1.69
CA ASP A 79 3.80 -9.31 -1.58
C ASP A 79 4.71 -9.73 -0.41
N GLY A 80 4.43 -10.90 0.17
CA GLY A 80 5.26 -11.51 1.19
C GLY A 80 4.52 -11.70 2.51
N SER A 81 5.27 -11.82 3.60
CA SER A 81 4.74 -12.02 4.96
C SER A 81 5.22 -10.96 5.96
N ALA A 82 5.97 -9.97 5.45
CA ALA A 82 6.61 -8.95 6.27
C ALA A 82 6.60 -7.57 5.61
N LEU A 83 6.55 -6.53 6.43
CA LEU A 83 6.76 -5.14 6.05
C LEU A 83 7.25 -4.33 7.26
N THR A 84 7.93 -3.21 7.01
CA THR A 84 8.27 -2.23 8.05
C THR A 84 7.86 -0.83 7.61
N VAL A 85 7.11 -0.12 8.44
CA VAL A 85 6.81 1.31 8.22
C VAL A 85 7.83 2.15 9.00
N ILE A 86 8.51 3.05 8.29
CA ILE A 86 9.41 4.04 8.88
C ILE A 86 8.67 5.37 9.01
N TYR A 87 8.67 5.93 10.22
CA TYR A 87 7.90 7.12 10.55
C TYR A 87 8.71 8.08 11.41
N VAL A 88 8.17 9.30 11.51
CA VAL A 88 8.72 10.37 12.34
C VAL A 88 7.83 10.54 13.57
N THR A 89 8.46 10.82 14.72
CA THR A 89 7.74 11.29 15.92
C THR A 89 8.08 12.74 16.17
N GLY A 90 7.18 13.49 16.81
CA GLY A 90 7.46 14.88 17.19
C GLY A 90 6.31 15.57 17.94
N PRO A 91 6.51 16.81 18.42
CA PRO A 91 5.58 17.45 19.37
C PRO A 91 4.19 17.74 18.82
N GLN A 92 4.07 17.86 17.49
CA GLN A 92 2.82 18.20 16.80
C GLN A 92 2.16 17.01 16.12
N LEU A 93 2.75 15.82 16.25
CA LEU A 93 2.23 14.60 15.64
C LEU A 93 1.27 13.88 16.60
N GLY A 94 0.42 13.06 16.02
CA GLY A 94 -0.73 12.44 16.66
C GLY A 94 -0.66 10.92 16.65
N ILE A 95 -1.64 10.28 16.03
CA ILE A 95 -1.82 8.83 16.09
C ILE A 95 -1.86 8.23 14.68
N LEU A 96 -0.86 7.42 14.36
CA LEU A 96 -0.74 6.67 13.11
C LEU A 96 -1.47 5.34 13.20
N ALA A 97 -2.42 5.10 12.30
CA ALA A 97 -3.03 3.79 12.09
C ALA A 97 -2.31 3.05 10.95
N LEU A 98 -1.99 1.77 11.19
CA LEU A 98 -1.40 0.86 10.22
C LEU A 98 -2.40 -0.26 9.99
N GLU A 99 -3.02 -0.23 8.82
CA GLU A 99 -4.05 -1.17 8.40
C GLU A 99 -3.50 -2.05 7.29
N VAL A 100 -3.66 -3.36 7.42
CA VAL A 100 -3.34 -4.33 6.36
C VAL A 100 -4.61 -5.11 6.05
N ASP A 101 -4.97 -5.16 4.77
CA ASP A 101 -6.14 -5.89 4.26
C ASP A 101 -7.46 -5.53 4.96
N GLY A 102 -7.65 -4.24 5.27
CA GLY A 102 -8.85 -3.73 5.94
C GLY A 102 -8.87 -3.97 7.46
N THR A 103 -7.81 -4.53 8.04
CA THR A 103 -7.68 -4.73 9.49
C THR A 103 -6.58 -3.85 10.05
N VAL A 104 -6.92 -2.99 11.02
CA VAL A 104 -5.94 -2.18 11.76
C VAL A 104 -5.10 -3.12 12.63
N LEU A 105 -3.85 -3.34 12.24
CA LEU A 105 -2.92 -4.20 12.98
C LEU A 105 -2.19 -3.44 14.09
N ARG A 106 -1.99 -2.13 13.92
CA ARG A 106 -1.32 -1.30 14.92
C ARG A 106 -1.83 0.14 14.89
N THR A 107 -1.88 0.74 16.07
CA THR A 107 -2.09 2.17 16.26
C THR A 107 -0.93 2.68 17.10
N ILE A 108 -0.26 3.75 16.64
CA ILE A 108 0.98 4.26 17.24
C ILE A 108 0.78 5.73 17.60
N ILE A 109 0.98 6.08 18.86
CA ILE A 109 1.12 7.48 19.27
C ILE A 109 2.50 7.96 18.80
N THR A 110 2.52 8.93 17.88
CA THR A 110 3.74 9.50 17.31
C THR A 110 4.11 10.85 17.93
N THR A 111 3.37 11.29 18.95
CA THR A 111 3.74 12.45 19.76
C THR A 111 5.01 12.19 20.57
N SER A 112 5.96 13.11 20.54
CA SER A 112 7.17 13.08 21.37
C SER A 112 7.70 14.49 21.60
N ASP A 113 8.52 14.71 22.65
CA ASP A 113 9.03 16.05 23.00
C ASP A 113 9.99 16.64 21.96
N THR A 114 10.59 15.80 21.11
CA THR A 114 11.55 16.20 20.08
C THR A 114 11.34 15.39 18.82
N VAL A 115 11.70 15.95 17.67
CA VAL A 115 11.60 15.22 16.41
C VAL A 115 12.59 14.04 16.41
N GLN A 116 12.07 12.82 16.21
CA GLN A 116 12.90 11.62 16.03
C GLN A 116 12.57 10.96 14.70
N TYR A 117 13.61 10.66 13.93
CA TYR A 117 13.52 9.99 12.64
C TYR A 117 13.74 8.49 12.78
N SER A 118 13.53 7.76 11.69
CA SER A 118 13.81 6.33 11.58
C SER A 118 13.13 5.46 12.65
N GLN A 119 11.97 5.91 13.15
CA GLN A 119 11.14 5.07 14.02
C GLN A 119 10.50 3.99 13.16
N ALA A 120 10.42 2.76 13.66
CA ALA A 120 10.03 1.61 12.86
C ALA A 120 8.88 0.82 13.50
N ALA A 121 7.91 0.45 12.67
CA ALA A 121 6.86 -0.49 13.01
C ALA A 121 6.96 -1.70 12.08
N GLU A 122 7.46 -2.81 12.61
CA GLU A 122 7.68 -4.06 11.89
C GLU A 122 6.50 -5.02 12.07
N PHE A 123 6.18 -5.71 10.98
CA PHE A 123 5.29 -6.87 10.92
C PHE A 123 6.03 -7.97 10.18
N ASP A 124 6.15 -9.14 10.79
CA ASP A 124 6.85 -10.33 10.26
C ASP A 124 6.01 -11.61 10.37
N TYR A 125 4.71 -11.44 10.63
CA TYR A 125 3.75 -12.51 10.92
C TYR A 125 2.50 -12.47 10.03
N LEU A 126 2.58 -11.82 8.87
CA LEU A 126 1.48 -11.85 7.90
C LEU A 126 1.41 -13.22 7.21
N ALA A 127 0.24 -13.59 6.70
CA ALA A 127 0.16 -14.73 5.81
C ALA A 127 1.08 -14.48 4.60
N GLY A 128 1.64 -15.53 3.99
CA GLY A 128 2.35 -15.32 2.72
C GLY A 128 1.36 -15.01 1.61
N GLY A 129 1.58 -13.93 0.85
CA GLY A 129 0.76 -13.59 -0.31
C GLY A 129 0.76 -12.11 -0.62
N SER A 130 -0.22 -11.67 -1.40
CA SER A 130 -0.45 -10.26 -1.72
C SER A 130 -1.29 -9.59 -0.65
N HIS A 131 -0.90 -8.37 -0.30
CA HIS A 131 -1.49 -7.56 0.75
C HIS A 131 -1.60 -6.09 0.33
N VAL A 132 -2.46 -5.36 1.04
CA VAL A 132 -2.59 -3.90 0.90
C VAL A 132 -2.37 -3.24 2.25
N LEU A 133 -1.32 -2.42 2.33
CA LEU A 133 -1.06 -1.52 3.46
C LEU A 133 -1.80 -0.20 3.24
N ARG A 134 -2.48 0.30 4.28
CA ARG A 134 -3.02 1.66 4.37
C ARG A 134 -2.50 2.34 5.63
N LEU A 135 -2.00 3.57 5.47
CA LEU A 135 -1.50 4.42 6.54
C LEU A 135 -2.34 5.69 6.60
N TYR A 136 -2.90 6.00 7.76
CA TYR A 136 -3.73 7.19 7.94
C TYR A 136 -3.70 7.71 9.38
N ALA A 137 -4.08 8.98 9.53
CA ALA A 137 -4.25 9.59 10.83
C ALA A 137 -5.53 9.06 11.50
N SER A 138 -5.41 8.53 12.71
CA SER A 138 -6.56 8.23 13.58
C SER A 138 -6.79 9.30 14.66
N GLY A 139 -5.88 10.28 14.73
CA GLY A 139 -6.05 11.49 15.53
C GLY A 139 -4.83 12.40 15.45
N GLY A 140 -4.96 13.57 14.80
CA GLY A 140 -3.86 14.53 14.61
C GLY A 140 -2.93 14.16 13.44
N MET A 141 -2.02 15.08 13.11
CA MET A 141 -1.06 14.92 12.01
C MET A 141 -0.16 13.70 12.20
N ILE A 142 0.16 13.00 11.11
CA ILE A 142 1.16 11.92 11.11
C ILE A 142 2.24 12.25 10.10
N ALA A 143 3.43 11.67 10.29
CA ALA A 143 4.56 11.83 9.38
C ALA A 143 5.20 10.47 9.09
N VAL A 144 5.28 10.13 7.80
CA VAL A 144 5.77 8.85 7.28
C VAL A 144 6.97 9.12 6.37
N ASP A 145 8.04 8.39 6.61
CA ASP A 145 9.32 8.51 5.89
C ASP A 145 9.31 7.58 4.68
N ALA A 146 9.28 6.27 4.95
CA ALA A 146 9.36 5.22 3.95
C ALA A 146 8.66 3.94 4.40
N ILE A 147 8.47 3.02 3.46
CA ILE A 147 7.98 1.66 3.70
C ILE A 147 9.05 0.69 3.22
N LEU A 148 9.36 -0.34 4.01
CA LEU A 148 10.18 -1.47 3.60
C LEU A 148 9.25 -2.64 3.31
N ALA A 149 9.15 -3.04 2.05
CA ALA A 149 8.28 -4.12 1.60
C ALA A 149 8.85 -4.75 0.30
N THR A 150 8.33 -5.91 -0.09
CA THR A 150 8.49 -6.40 -1.47
C THR A 150 7.29 -5.87 -2.27
N PRO A 151 7.45 -4.88 -3.16
CA PRO A 151 6.31 -4.32 -3.88
C PRO A 151 5.61 -5.39 -4.72
N ALA A 152 4.28 -5.37 -4.71
CA ALA A 152 3.52 -6.21 -5.61
C ALA A 152 3.78 -5.75 -7.06
N PRO A 153 3.88 -6.68 -8.03
CA PRO A 153 4.00 -6.29 -9.43
C PRO A 153 2.81 -5.42 -9.82
N SER A 154 3.07 -4.27 -10.43
CA SER A 154 1.99 -3.40 -10.88
C SER A 154 1.09 -4.15 -11.87
N ALA A 155 -0.23 -3.95 -11.78
CA ALA A 155 -1.17 -4.53 -12.76
C ALA A 155 -0.83 -4.10 -14.21
N ASP A 156 -0.16 -2.95 -14.39
CA ASP A 156 0.38 -2.48 -15.67
C ASP A 156 1.58 -3.30 -16.18
N ALA A 157 2.36 -3.93 -15.29
CA ALA A 157 3.46 -4.80 -15.71
C ALA A 157 2.97 -6.15 -16.24
N THR A 158 1.77 -6.62 -15.84
CA THR A 158 1.19 -7.88 -16.34
C THR A 158 0.76 -7.77 -17.82
N ALA A 159 0.40 -6.58 -18.31
CA ALA A 159 0.08 -6.37 -19.73
C ALA A 159 1.32 -6.35 -20.64
N ALA A 160 2.52 -6.10 -20.10
CA ALA A 160 3.76 -6.01 -20.88
C ALA A 160 4.45 -7.37 -21.14
N VAL A 161 4.00 -8.46 -20.52
CA VAL A 161 4.64 -9.79 -20.59
C VAL A 161 3.89 -10.76 -21.54
N THR A 162 3.14 -10.24 -22.53
CA THR A 162 2.50 -11.07 -23.59
C THR A 162 3.08 -10.84 -25.00
N THR A 163 4.28 -10.29 -25.13
CA THR A 163 5.02 -10.30 -26.41
C THR A 163 6.49 -10.66 -26.20
N ALA A 164 6.74 -11.86 -25.68
CA ALA A 164 7.99 -12.58 -25.94
C ALA A 164 7.60 -13.87 -26.67
N GLY A 165 7.14 -13.71 -27.91
CA GLY A 165 6.98 -14.81 -28.85
C GLY A 165 8.34 -15.43 -29.13
N GLU A 166 8.38 -16.74 -29.11
CA GLU A 166 9.55 -17.57 -29.41
C GLU A 166 10.20 -17.14 -30.73
N ASP A 167 11.53 -17.02 -30.70
CA ASP A 167 12.38 -16.63 -31.82
C ASP A 167 12.25 -17.63 -32.98
N GLY A 168 11.66 -17.17 -34.09
CA GLY A 168 11.63 -17.85 -35.40
C GLY A 168 12.01 -16.84 -36.49
N PRO A 169 12.84 -17.20 -37.49
CA PRO A 169 13.70 -16.23 -38.16
C PRO A 169 12.98 -15.39 -39.22
N THR A 170 13.24 -14.09 -39.16
CA THR A 170 13.39 -13.09 -40.25
C THR A 170 12.50 -13.21 -41.49
N VAL A 171 11.56 -12.25 -41.67
CA VAL A 171 11.14 -11.81 -43.02
C VAL A 171 11.21 -10.29 -43.12
N ARG A 172 11.87 -9.85 -44.20
CA ARG A 172 12.05 -8.47 -44.69
C ARG A 172 10.72 -7.76 -44.93
N GLY A 173 10.74 -6.46 -44.65
CA GLY A 173 9.56 -5.61 -44.51
C GLY A 173 8.67 -5.39 -45.72
N TYR A 174 7.59 -4.65 -45.43
CA TYR A 174 6.84 -3.86 -46.38
C TYR A 174 6.49 -2.54 -45.70
N ASP A 175 7.06 -1.48 -46.25
CA ASP A 175 6.49 -0.14 -46.15
C ASP A 175 5.07 -0.19 -46.73
N THR A 176 4.07 0.28 -45.98
CA THR A 176 2.77 0.70 -46.52
C THR A 176 2.04 1.58 -45.52
N LEU A 177 2.38 2.88 -45.58
CA LEU A 177 1.42 3.95 -45.40
C LEU A 177 0.25 3.78 -46.38
N ALA A 178 -0.80 3.04 -46.01
CA ALA A 178 -2.18 3.15 -46.55
C ALA A 178 -3.08 2.02 -46.01
N ALA A 179 -3.71 2.23 -44.86
CA ALA A 179 -4.95 1.55 -44.48
C ALA A 179 -5.67 2.29 -43.34
N LEU A 180 -6.04 3.55 -43.59
CA LEU A 180 -7.17 4.18 -42.87
C LEU A 180 -8.31 4.30 -43.88
N GLY A 181 -9.00 3.19 -44.08
CA GLY A 181 -10.23 3.12 -44.85
C GLY A 181 -11.29 2.43 -44.03
N GLU A 182 -12.43 3.12 -43.87
CA GLU A 182 -13.73 2.61 -43.40
C GLU A 182 -13.88 2.51 -41.85
N LEU A 183 -13.95 3.66 -41.18
CA LEU A 183 -14.66 3.78 -39.90
C LEU A 183 -16.17 3.89 -40.19
N ASP A 184 -16.93 2.96 -39.60
CA ASP A 184 -18.38 3.03 -39.44
C ASP A 184 -18.80 4.39 -38.85
N SER A 185 -19.78 5.03 -39.50
CA SER A 185 -20.11 6.45 -39.39
C SER A 185 -21.29 6.74 -38.44
N THR A 186 -21.41 5.99 -37.34
CA THR A 186 -22.55 6.12 -36.41
C THR A 186 -22.27 6.73 -35.04
N ILE A 187 -21.13 7.40 -34.83
CA ILE A 187 -20.91 8.20 -33.61
C ILE A 187 -20.62 9.67 -33.96
N GLY A 188 -21.57 10.54 -33.61
CA GLY A 188 -21.51 12.00 -33.76
C GLY A 188 -20.48 12.69 -32.84
N PRO A 189 -20.36 14.03 -32.94
CA PRO A 189 -19.06 14.70 -33.00
C PRO A 189 -18.52 15.17 -31.65
N ALA A 190 -17.21 14.99 -31.42
CA ALA A 190 -16.24 16.09 -31.36
C ALA A 190 -14.92 15.60 -30.74
N MET A 191 -13.85 15.78 -31.49
CA MET A 191 -12.49 15.40 -31.18
C MET A 191 -11.74 16.56 -30.51
N THR A 192 -10.82 16.23 -29.60
CA THR A 192 -9.64 17.02 -29.16
C THR A 192 -9.84 17.97 -27.98
N LEU A 193 -9.15 17.69 -26.85
CA LEU A 193 -8.03 18.53 -26.37
C LEU A 193 -7.32 17.93 -25.15
N TYR A 194 -6.06 17.59 -25.37
CA TYR A 194 -4.98 17.57 -24.40
C TYR A 194 -4.71 19.01 -23.91
N ARG A 195 -4.59 19.19 -22.59
CA ARG A 195 -4.16 20.37 -21.78
C ARG A 195 -5.25 21.21 -21.08
N SER A 196 -4.87 21.53 -19.83
CA SER A 196 -5.22 22.63 -18.92
C SER A 196 -6.49 22.57 -18.05
N PHE A 197 -6.28 22.36 -16.75
CA PHE A 197 -6.79 23.23 -15.66
C PHE A 197 -5.71 23.33 -14.58
N ALA A 198 -4.71 24.20 -14.77
CA ALA A 198 -4.58 25.34 -13.89
C ALA A 198 -5.87 26.14 -13.69
N ASP A 199 -6.05 26.58 -12.44
CA ASP A 199 -7.01 27.53 -11.89
C ASP A 199 -8.30 26.95 -11.28
N THR A 200 -8.24 26.75 -9.96
CA THR A 200 -9.28 27.31 -9.08
C THR A 200 -8.60 27.80 -7.82
N THR A 201 -8.25 29.09 -7.83
CA THR A 201 -7.97 29.86 -6.64
C THR A 201 -9.25 29.96 -5.79
N ALA A 202 -9.37 29.08 -4.79
CA ALA A 202 -10.23 29.30 -3.63
C ALA A 202 -9.34 29.32 -2.38
N SER A 203 -8.60 30.41 -2.23
CA SER A 203 -8.00 30.79 -0.97
C SER A 203 -9.10 31.29 -0.02
N GLY A 204 -9.05 30.82 1.23
CA GLY A 204 -9.95 31.29 2.27
C GLY A 204 -9.56 30.75 3.65
N ASP A 205 -8.49 31.29 4.21
CA ASP A 205 -8.40 31.56 5.66
C ASP A 205 -8.07 30.45 6.69
N TYR A 206 -7.29 29.41 6.35
CA TYR A 206 -6.65 28.56 7.39
C TYR A 206 -5.12 28.70 7.47
N TRP A 207 -4.48 29.39 6.53
CA TRP A 207 -3.01 29.43 6.40
C TRP A 207 -2.30 30.58 7.15
N ARG A 208 -3.02 31.44 7.86
CA ARG A 208 -2.42 32.56 8.62
C ARG A 208 -1.94 32.22 10.03
N GLN A 209 -2.24 31.02 10.56
CA GLN A 209 -1.82 30.61 11.90
C GLN A 209 -0.66 29.61 11.93
N GLY A 210 -0.40 28.87 10.84
CA GLY A 210 0.72 27.89 10.79
C GLY A 210 2.07 28.49 10.39
N VAL A 211 2.08 29.47 9.48
CA VAL A 211 3.34 29.98 8.88
C VAL A 211 4.00 31.10 9.70
N ASN A 212 3.29 31.70 10.67
CA ASN A 212 3.80 32.82 11.46
C ASN A 212 4.45 32.44 12.81
N TYR A 213 4.51 31.16 13.19
CA TYR A 213 5.14 30.77 14.47
C TYR A 213 6.61 30.32 14.34
N LEU A 214 7.09 30.00 13.13
CA LEU A 214 8.48 29.57 12.90
C LEU A 214 9.46 30.70 12.59
N ALA A 215 8.98 31.95 12.42
CA ALA A 215 9.84 33.12 12.32
C ALA A 215 10.32 33.66 13.68
N ASN A 216 9.84 33.12 14.81
CA ASN A 216 10.14 33.62 16.16
C ASN A 216 10.89 32.63 17.07
N VAL A 217 11.37 31.50 16.54
CA VAL A 217 12.18 30.52 17.32
C VAL A 217 13.57 30.29 16.71
N MET A 218 13.99 31.12 15.75
CA MET A 218 15.39 31.21 15.32
C MET A 218 15.91 32.66 15.38
N GLY A 219 15.72 33.27 16.55
CA GLY A 219 16.57 34.34 17.07
C GLY A 219 17.43 33.78 18.20
#